data_AF-A0A933A3M5-F1
#
_entry.id   AF-A0A933A3M5-F1
#
_cell.length_a   1.000
_cell.length_b   1.000
_cell.length_c   1.000
_cell.angle_alpha   90.00
_cell.angle_beta   90.00
_cell.angle_gamma   90.00
#
_symmetry.space_group_name_H-M   'P 1'
#
loop_
_entity.id
_entity.type
_entity.pdbx_description
1 polymer ?
#
loop_
_entity_poly.entity_id
_entity_poly.type
_entity_poly.pdbx_seq_one_letter_code
_entity_poly.pdbx_strand_id
1 'polypeptide(L)'
;MAAWAWFASLLGGVFIGVPVVLRWEGAEATVSVILGIFLLGASLLGRRQRPEPDDVLEAGVPGVAPSAHSGNGAMRDMVTHLAVLPDEQRAAMIRDRLTLFAGMPDEQRRRSMAMMMDAISTLPKPELKAIAVTRMRVLMSLPRDQAKDLVRTHMEVLMGMPPAMIRQEFDLMGELMMGMPAHMRMPAVELMKSVMAGMPKSAMTRVMALVPPAMWKMLM
;
A
#
# COMPACT_ATOMS: atom_id res chain seq x y z
N MET A 1 -22.42 -3.15 18.83
CA MET A 1 -21.52 -4.32 18.82
C MET A 1 -21.98 -5.36 17.78
N ALA A 2 -21.90 -5.07 16.47
CA ALA A 2 -22.28 -6.04 15.43
C ALA A 2 -21.78 -5.65 14.01
N ALA A 3 -20.48 -5.34 13.84
CA ALA A 3 -19.90 -5.07 12.51
C ALA A 3 -18.74 -6.02 12.14
N TRP A 4 -18.37 -6.96 13.03
CA TRP A 4 -17.20 -7.82 12.87
C TRP A 4 -17.51 -9.21 12.28
N ALA A 5 -18.78 -9.62 12.23
CA ALA A 5 -19.16 -10.99 11.87
C ALA A 5 -18.97 -11.32 10.37
N TRP A 6 -18.87 -10.32 9.49
CA TRP A 6 -18.69 -10.57 8.04
C TRP A 6 -17.23 -10.80 7.64
N PHE A 7 -16.25 -10.43 8.47
CA PHE A 7 -14.83 -10.61 8.16
C PHE A 7 -14.36 -12.06 8.36
N ALA A 8 -15.06 -12.84 9.20
CA ALA A 8 -14.71 -14.23 9.49
C ALA A 8 -15.19 -15.22 8.42
N SER A 9 -16.20 -14.87 7.62
CA SER A 9 -16.86 -15.81 6.69
C SER A 9 -16.12 -16.02 5.36
N LEU A 10 -15.00 -15.34 5.11
CA LEU A 10 -14.16 -15.52 3.91
C LEU A 10 -12.97 -16.47 4.13
N LEU A 11 -12.77 -16.99 5.34
CA LEU A 11 -11.71 -17.94 5.66
C LEU A 11 -12.34 -19.33 5.85
N GLY A 12 -12.39 -20.10 4.76
CA GLY A 12 -12.81 -21.50 4.76
C GLY A 12 -12.11 -22.26 5.89
N GLY A 13 -12.92 -22.85 6.77
CA GLY A 13 -12.45 -23.50 7.97
C GLY A 13 -11.67 -24.77 7.72
N VAL A 14 -10.63 -24.97 8.52
CA VAL A 14 -10.30 -26.25 9.17
C VAL A 14 -9.81 -25.90 10.59
N PHE A 15 -10.71 -26.02 11.57
CA PHE A 15 -10.34 -26.07 12.98
C PHE A 15 -9.85 -27.50 13.29
N ILE A 16 -8.55 -27.67 13.50
CA ILE A 16 -8.04 -28.80 14.28
C ILE A 16 -7.66 -28.24 15.64
N GLY A 17 -8.44 -28.61 16.66
CA GLY A 17 -8.27 -28.13 18.02
C GLY A 17 -7.15 -28.84 18.76
N VAL A 18 -6.49 -28.10 19.66
CA VAL A 18 -6.33 -28.43 21.09
C VAL A 18 -6.13 -27.10 21.86
N PRO A 19 -6.90 -26.81 22.93
CA PRO A 19 -6.60 -25.72 23.85
C PRO A 19 -5.92 -26.26 25.13
N VAL A 20 -4.77 -25.72 25.52
CA VAL A 20 -4.34 -25.74 26.94
C VAL A 20 -3.80 -24.35 27.31
N VAL A 21 -4.36 -23.89 28.42
CA VAL A 21 -4.33 -22.58 29.07
C VAL A 21 -2.97 -22.26 29.69
N LEU A 22 -2.54 -20.99 29.63
CA LEU A 22 -1.98 -20.28 30.80
C LEU A 22 -1.90 -18.75 30.58
N ARG A 23 -2.92 -18.10 31.14
CA ARG A 23 -2.99 -16.78 31.81
C ARG A 23 -1.63 -16.11 32.10
N TRP A 24 -1.44 -14.85 31.67
CA TRP A 24 -1.28 -13.63 32.51
C TRP A 24 -0.47 -12.51 31.78
N GLU A 25 -0.95 -11.26 31.91
CA GLU A 25 -0.31 -9.94 31.64
C GLU A 25 0.30 -9.59 30.27
N GLY A 26 -0.20 -8.50 29.67
CA GLY A 26 0.43 -7.79 28.54
C GLY A 26 -0.27 -7.99 27.20
N ALA A 27 -1.33 -7.22 26.90
CA ALA A 27 -2.01 -7.27 25.60
C ALA A 27 -1.34 -6.35 24.56
N GLU A 28 -0.10 -6.66 24.24
CA GLU A 28 0.50 -6.40 22.92
C GLU A 28 0.59 -7.78 22.23
N ALA A 29 0.36 -7.85 20.92
CA ALA A 29 0.60 -9.03 20.07
C ALA A 29 -0.51 -10.07 19.81
N THR A 30 -1.77 -9.69 19.59
CA THR A 30 -2.75 -10.62 18.95
C THR A 30 -3.34 -10.14 17.61
N VAL A 31 -2.99 -8.95 17.13
CA VAL A 31 -3.50 -8.46 15.82
C VAL A 31 -2.54 -8.78 14.66
N SER A 32 -1.27 -9.14 14.93
CA SER A 32 -0.20 -9.17 13.93
C SER A 32 -0.13 -10.42 13.03
N VAL A 33 -1.07 -11.36 13.11
CA VAL A 33 -1.01 -12.60 12.29
C VAL A 33 -2.04 -12.62 11.15
N ILE A 34 -3.11 -11.83 11.23
CA ILE A 34 -4.25 -11.98 10.29
C ILE A 34 -4.06 -11.17 8.99
N LEU A 35 -3.24 -10.12 8.96
CA LEU A 35 -2.96 -9.35 7.73
C LEU A 35 -1.70 -9.81 6.97
N GLY A 36 -0.91 -10.72 7.54
CA GLY A 36 0.42 -11.10 7.03
C GLY A 36 0.46 -12.24 5.99
N ILE A 37 -0.67 -12.89 5.69
CA ILE A 37 -0.66 -14.18 4.95
C ILE A 37 -1.02 -14.09 3.45
N PHE A 38 -1.49 -12.95 2.93
CA PHE A 38 -2.06 -12.92 1.56
C PHE A 38 -1.12 -12.57 0.39
N LEU A 39 0.21 -12.58 0.57
CA LEU A 39 1.19 -12.35 -0.52
C LEU A 39 2.24 -13.46 -0.65
N LEU A 40 1.83 -14.73 -0.56
CA LEU A 40 2.68 -15.89 -0.85
C LEU A 40 1.85 -16.99 -1.52
N GLY A 41 1.61 -16.86 -2.83
CA GLY A 41 0.79 -17.83 -3.55
C GLY A 41 0.71 -17.62 -5.06
N ALA A 42 1.82 -17.35 -5.75
CA ALA A 42 1.89 -17.47 -7.20
C ALA A 42 3.34 -17.56 -7.70
N SER A 43 4.05 -18.63 -7.35
CA SER A 43 5.21 -19.12 -8.10
C SER A 43 5.63 -20.46 -7.54
N LEU A 44 5.10 -21.54 -8.12
CA LEU A 44 5.72 -22.88 -8.22
C LEU A 44 4.71 -23.80 -8.93
N LEU A 45 4.72 -23.81 -10.27
CA LEU A 45 4.78 -25.03 -11.08
C LEU A 45 4.78 -24.68 -12.58
N GLY A 46 5.90 -24.99 -13.22
CA GLY A 46 5.99 -25.02 -14.67
C GLY A 46 5.63 -26.40 -15.24
N ARG A 47 4.99 -26.35 -16.41
CA ARG A 47 5.00 -27.32 -17.54
C ARG A 47 4.22 -28.64 -17.48
N ARG A 48 3.44 -28.81 -18.57
CA ARG A 48 3.07 -30.04 -19.33
C ARG A 48 2.02 -30.92 -18.63
N GLN A 49 0.83 -31.22 -19.17
CA GLN A 49 0.43 -31.64 -20.53
C GLN A 49 -1.08 -31.37 -20.78
N ARG A 50 -1.45 -31.23 -22.06
CA ARG A 50 -2.75 -31.65 -22.65
C ARG A 50 -2.40 -32.66 -23.76
N PRO A 51 -3.24 -33.65 -24.11
CA PRO A 51 -4.60 -33.43 -24.64
C PRO A 51 -5.72 -34.40 -24.17
N GLU A 52 -6.95 -34.02 -24.55
CA GLU A 52 -8.34 -34.56 -24.53
C GLU A 52 -8.62 -36.07 -24.83
N PRO A 53 -9.90 -36.57 -24.91
CA PRO A 53 -11.16 -36.28 -24.18
C PRO A 53 -11.98 -37.56 -23.81
N ASP A 54 -13.20 -37.34 -23.30
CA ASP A 54 -14.42 -38.19 -23.30
C ASP A 54 -14.98 -38.68 -21.94
N ASP A 55 -16.23 -38.25 -21.73
CA ASP A 55 -17.35 -38.83 -20.98
C ASP A 55 -17.26 -39.05 -19.45
N VAL A 56 -17.81 -38.10 -18.70
CA VAL A 56 -18.96 -38.40 -17.81
C VAL A 56 -19.93 -37.20 -17.78
N LEU A 57 -21.12 -37.42 -18.36
CA LEU A 57 -22.32 -36.62 -18.12
C LEU A 57 -22.81 -36.88 -16.68
N GLU A 58 -22.96 -35.82 -15.87
CA GLU A 58 -23.99 -35.76 -14.81
C GLU A 58 -24.33 -34.29 -14.49
N ALA A 59 -25.54 -33.92 -14.90
CA ALA A 59 -26.51 -32.99 -14.33
C ALA A 59 -26.05 -31.88 -13.34
N GLY A 60 -26.18 -30.63 -13.81
CA GLY A 60 -27.09 -29.66 -13.18
C GLY A 60 -26.65 -28.91 -11.92
N VAL A 61 -25.84 -27.85 -12.07
CA VAL A 61 -25.95 -26.62 -11.27
C VAL A 61 -25.66 -25.41 -12.18
N PRO A 62 -26.56 -24.42 -12.32
CA PRO A 62 -26.29 -23.25 -13.13
C PRO A 62 -25.30 -22.31 -12.43
N GLY A 63 -24.13 -22.17 -13.06
CA GLY A 63 -23.42 -20.88 -13.18
C GLY A 63 -23.18 -20.08 -11.91
N VAL A 64 -22.16 -20.46 -11.15
CA VAL A 64 -21.28 -19.47 -10.52
C VAL A 64 -19.87 -19.77 -11.00
N ALA A 65 -19.53 -19.19 -12.15
CA ALA A 65 -18.13 -19.04 -12.50
C ALA A 65 -17.46 -18.32 -11.32
N PRO A 66 -16.34 -18.82 -10.76
CA PRO A 66 -15.54 -18.01 -9.86
C PRO A 66 -15.11 -16.82 -10.68
N SER A 67 -15.77 -15.68 -10.46
CA SER A 67 -15.36 -14.44 -11.08
C SER A 67 -13.92 -14.25 -10.64
N ALA A 68 -13.02 -14.26 -11.62
CA ALA A 68 -11.68 -13.75 -11.45
C ALA A 68 -11.83 -12.28 -11.05
N HIS A 69 -12.09 -12.02 -9.77
CA HIS A 69 -11.78 -10.76 -9.14
C HIS A 69 -10.25 -10.70 -9.18
N SER A 70 -9.75 -10.24 -10.33
CA SER A 70 -8.36 -9.82 -10.52
C SER A 70 -7.95 -9.08 -9.26
N GLY A 71 -6.85 -9.50 -8.60
CA GLY A 71 -6.45 -8.97 -7.28
C GLY A 71 -6.40 -7.44 -7.17
N ASN A 72 -6.36 -6.72 -8.30
CA ASN A 72 -6.50 -5.27 -8.38
C ASN A 72 -7.88 -4.74 -7.99
N GLY A 73 -8.98 -5.45 -8.28
CA GLY A 73 -10.34 -5.04 -7.90
C GLY A 73 -10.52 -4.98 -6.38
N ALA A 74 -10.17 -6.08 -5.71
CA ALA A 74 -10.21 -6.15 -4.25
C ALA A 74 -9.33 -5.11 -3.56
N MET A 75 -8.15 -4.80 -4.12
CA MET A 75 -7.29 -3.75 -3.58
C MET A 75 -7.89 -2.35 -3.75
N ARG A 76 -8.55 -2.07 -4.88
CA ARG A 76 -9.24 -0.80 -5.13
C ARG A 76 -10.42 -0.60 -4.19
N ASP A 77 -11.22 -1.63 -3.95
CA ASP A 77 -12.34 -1.57 -3.01
C ASP A 77 -11.86 -1.28 -1.59
N MET A 78 -10.80 -1.96 -1.17
CA MET A 78 -10.15 -1.73 0.13
C MET A 78 -9.64 -0.28 0.26
N VAL A 79 -8.96 0.25 -0.75
CA VAL A 79 -8.42 1.62 -0.74
C VAL A 79 -9.54 2.66 -0.76
N THR A 80 -10.63 2.39 -1.48
CA THR A 80 -11.84 3.23 -1.49
C THR A 80 -12.48 3.28 -0.10
N HIS A 81 -12.62 2.13 0.55
CA HIS A 81 -13.14 2.08 1.91
C HIS A 81 -12.21 2.80 2.89
N LEU A 82 -10.89 2.60 2.80
CA LEU A 82 -9.91 3.26 3.65
C LEU A 82 -10.01 4.79 3.57
N ALA A 83 -10.27 5.33 2.38
CA ALA A 83 -10.33 6.77 2.15
C ALA A 83 -11.48 7.45 2.92
N VAL A 84 -12.62 6.78 3.09
CA VAL A 84 -13.80 7.33 3.76
C VAL A 84 -13.82 7.11 5.28
N LEU A 85 -12.84 6.39 5.83
CA LEU A 85 -12.75 6.19 7.28
C LEU A 85 -12.50 7.50 8.04
N PRO A 86 -12.89 7.57 9.33
CA PRO A 86 -12.43 8.62 10.24
C PRO A 86 -10.91 8.71 10.25
N ASP A 87 -10.37 9.92 10.35
CA ASP A 87 -8.95 10.18 10.13
C ASP A 87 -8.03 9.39 11.07
N GLU A 88 -8.39 9.23 12.34
CA GLU A 88 -7.62 8.43 13.30
C GLU A 88 -7.57 6.94 12.91
N GLN A 89 -8.69 6.38 12.44
CA GLN A 89 -8.73 4.98 12.00
C GLN A 89 -7.93 4.80 10.70
N ARG A 90 -8.07 5.74 9.76
CA ARG A 90 -7.27 5.78 8.53
C ARG A 90 -5.77 5.88 8.85
N ALA A 91 -5.40 6.71 9.82
CA ALA A 91 -4.01 6.89 10.25
C ALA A 91 -3.42 5.62 10.86
N ALA A 92 -4.17 4.92 11.71
CA ALA A 92 -3.76 3.64 12.29
C ALA A 92 -3.49 2.60 11.19
N MET A 93 -4.44 2.41 10.26
CA MET A 93 -4.29 1.44 9.17
C MET A 93 -3.14 1.80 8.21
N ILE A 94 -2.97 3.08 7.89
CA ILE A 94 -1.84 3.54 7.08
C ILE A 94 -0.51 3.32 7.81
N ARG A 95 -0.45 3.56 9.13
CA ARG A 95 0.75 3.32 9.94
C ARG A 95 1.17 1.86 9.93
N ASP A 96 0.22 0.96 10.17
CA ASP A 96 0.48 -0.48 10.15
C ASP A 96 1.03 -0.89 8.78
N ARG A 97 0.42 -0.37 7.70
CA ARG A 97 0.85 -0.68 6.34
C ARG A 97 2.23 -0.13 5.99
N LEU A 98 2.53 1.11 6.36
CA LEU A 98 3.84 1.71 6.12
C LEU A 98 4.94 1.03 6.94
N THR A 99 4.66 0.65 8.18
CA THR A 99 5.58 -0.11 9.04
C THR A 99 5.87 -1.48 8.43
N LEU A 100 4.83 -2.17 7.95
CA LEU A 100 4.97 -3.44 7.24
C LEU A 100 5.81 -3.28 5.97
N PHE A 101 5.60 -2.23 5.18
CA PHE A 101 6.44 -1.95 4.01
C PHE A 101 7.90 -1.67 4.40
N ALA A 102 8.14 -0.92 5.48
CA ALA A 102 9.49 -0.63 5.93
C ALA A 102 10.28 -1.89 6.31
N GLY A 103 9.62 -2.93 6.81
CA GLY A 103 10.23 -4.22 7.13
C GLY A 103 10.39 -5.19 5.95
N MET A 104 9.92 -4.85 4.74
CA MET A 104 10.04 -5.73 3.57
C MET A 104 11.41 -5.62 2.88
N PRO A 105 11.90 -6.70 2.25
CA PRO A 105 13.00 -6.64 1.29
C PRO A 105 12.69 -5.68 0.13
N ASP A 106 13.72 -4.98 -0.39
CA ASP A 106 13.58 -3.89 -1.37
C ASP A 106 12.66 -4.21 -2.55
N GLU A 107 12.87 -5.34 -3.23
CA GLU A 107 12.06 -5.73 -4.40
C GLU A 107 10.62 -6.10 -4.04
N GLN A 108 10.39 -6.66 -2.85
CA GLN A 108 9.04 -6.94 -2.37
C GLN A 108 8.33 -5.64 -1.96
N ARG A 109 9.04 -4.74 -1.28
CA ARG A 109 8.56 -3.40 -0.92
C ARG A 109 8.15 -2.62 -2.16
N ARG A 110 9.02 -2.55 -3.17
CA ARG A 110 8.76 -1.84 -4.44
C ARG A 110 7.51 -2.37 -5.14
N ARG A 111 7.39 -3.70 -5.33
CA ARG A 111 6.21 -4.31 -5.95
C ARG A 111 4.92 -4.05 -5.15
N SER A 112 4.99 -4.18 -3.82
CA SER A 112 3.83 -3.98 -2.95
C SER A 112 3.35 -2.53 -2.92
N MET A 113 4.29 -1.57 -2.92
CA MET A 113 3.98 -0.15 -3.02
C MET A 113 3.44 0.24 -4.40
N ALA A 114 3.95 -0.36 -5.48
CA ALA A 114 3.44 -0.13 -6.83
C ALA A 114 1.96 -0.51 -6.96
N MET A 115 1.56 -1.68 -6.46
CA MET A 115 0.16 -2.10 -6.47
C MET A 115 -0.73 -1.14 -5.65
N MET A 116 -0.25 -0.72 -4.48
CA MET A 116 -0.97 0.24 -3.64
C MET A 116 -1.14 1.60 -4.32
N MET A 117 -0.10 2.10 -4.99
CA MET A 117 -0.17 3.36 -5.72
C MET A 117 -1.09 3.27 -6.94
N ASP A 118 -1.11 2.15 -7.67
CA ASP A 118 -2.09 1.92 -8.74
C ASP A 118 -3.52 2.00 -8.19
N ALA A 119 -3.80 1.31 -7.09
CA ALA A 119 -5.13 1.34 -6.47
C ALA A 119 -5.53 2.73 -5.94
N ILE A 120 -4.58 3.47 -5.35
CA ILE A 120 -4.83 4.84 -4.87
C ILE A 120 -5.08 5.80 -6.04
N SER A 121 -4.41 5.61 -7.18
CA SER A 121 -4.53 6.50 -8.34
C SER A 121 -5.93 6.52 -8.97
N THR A 122 -6.75 5.50 -8.69
CA THR A 122 -8.13 5.42 -9.18
C THR A 122 -9.15 6.15 -8.30
N LEU A 123 -8.72 6.66 -7.13
CA LEU A 123 -9.62 7.38 -6.23
C LEU A 123 -10.03 8.75 -6.80
N PRO A 124 -11.25 9.23 -6.48
CA PRO A 124 -11.60 10.61 -6.75
C PRO A 124 -10.71 11.57 -5.93
N LYS A 125 -10.58 12.81 -6.42
CA LYS A 125 -9.60 13.79 -5.90
C LYS A 125 -9.74 14.08 -4.40
N PRO A 126 -10.94 14.25 -3.81
CA PRO A 126 -11.09 14.47 -2.37
C PRO A 126 -10.53 13.32 -1.52
N GLU A 127 -10.82 12.08 -1.91
CA GLU A 127 -10.41 10.84 -1.26
C GLU A 127 -8.89 10.64 -1.38
N LEU A 128 -8.35 10.87 -2.58
CA LEU A 128 -6.91 10.86 -2.84
C LEU A 128 -6.19 11.85 -1.92
N LYS A 129 -6.72 13.07 -1.79
CA LYS A 129 -6.14 14.09 -0.90
C LYS A 129 -6.22 13.67 0.57
N ALA A 130 -7.34 13.09 1.02
CA ALA A 130 -7.48 12.59 2.39
C ALA A 130 -6.42 11.52 2.70
N ILE A 131 -6.25 10.53 1.81
CA ILE A 131 -5.22 9.49 1.93
C ILE A 131 -3.82 10.12 1.99
N ALA A 132 -3.52 11.07 1.09
CA ALA A 132 -2.20 11.65 0.99
C ALA A 132 -1.83 12.52 2.21
N VAL A 133 -2.78 13.28 2.76
CA VAL A 133 -2.60 14.02 4.03
C VAL A 133 -2.27 13.05 5.16
N THR A 134 -3.09 12.02 5.35
CA THR A 134 -2.91 11.06 6.44
C THR A 134 -1.59 10.30 6.26
N ARG A 135 -1.26 9.86 5.04
CA ARG A 135 0.00 9.18 4.71
C ARG A 135 1.21 10.05 5.02
N MET A 136 1.20 11.33 4.65
CA MET A 136 2.30 12.24 4.96
C MET A 136 2.49 12.41 6.47
N ARG A 137 1.40 12.62 7.21
CA ARG A 137 1.45 12.77 8.67
C ARG A 137 2.02 11.51 9.34
N VAL A 138 1.55 10.34 8.94
CA VAL A 138 2.04 9.06 9.47
C VAL A 138 3.51 8.86 9.10
N LEU A 139 3.91 9.10 7.85
CA LEU A 139 5.29 8.99 7.40
C LEU A 139 6.24 9.86 8.23
N MET A 140 5.83 11.09 8.57
CA MET A 140 6.63 11.98 9.41
C MET A 140 6.71 11.56 10.88
N SER A 141 5.85 10.63 11.32
CA SER A 141 5.90 10.04 12.67
C SER A 141 6.74 8.77 12.76
N LEU A 142 7.18 8.20 11.63
CA LEU A 142 8.00 6.99 11.61
C LEU A 142 9.48 7.28 11.93
N PRO A 143 10.24 6.26 12.37
CA PRO A 143 11.70 6.36 12.48
C PRO A 143 12.32 6.86 11.17
N ARG A 144 13.34 7.72 11.27
CA ARG A 144 13.90 8.43 10.10
C ARG A 144 14.39 7.49 9.00
N ASP A 145 15.04 6.39 9.36
CA ASP A 145 15.56 5.44 8.37
C ASP A 145 14.42 4.72 7.63
N GLN A 146 13.36 4.33 8.34
CA GLN A 146 12.17 3.73 7.72
C GLN A 146 11.48 4.73 6.79
N ALA A 147 11.29 5.98 7.24
CA ALA A 147 10.70 7.02 6.42
C ALA A 147 11.52 7.29 5.15
N LYS A 148 12.86 7.35 5.27
CA LYS A 148 13.78 7.54 4.14
C LYS A 148 13.66 6.42 3.12
N ASP A 149 13.64 5.19 3.60
CA ASP A 149 13.46 4.00 2.79
C ASP A 149 12.14 3.99 2.02
N LEU A 150 11.05 4.29 2.71
CA LEU A 150 9.72 4.37 2.11
C LEU A 150 9.64 5.48 1.06
N VAL A 151 10.21 6.66 1.32
CA VAL A 151 10.24 7.76 0.35
C VAL A 151 11.10 7.40 -0.86
N ARG A 152 12.26 6.78 -0.65
CA ARG A 152 13.10 6.28 -1.74
C ARG A 152 12.35 5.29 -2.62
N THR A 153 11.72 4.27 -2.03
CA THR A 153 10.93 3.29 -2.80
C THR A 153 9.73 3.93 -3.48
N HIS A 154 9.04 4.87 -2.83
CA HIS A 154 7.94 5.62 -3.43
C HIS A 154 8.40 6.37 -4.69
N MET A 155 9.55 7.04 -4.65
CA MET A 155 10.13 7.72 -5.80
C MET A 155 10.53 6.74 -6.92
N GLU A 156 11.15 5.61 -6.58
CA GLU A 156 11.48 4.57 -7.57
C GLU A 156 10.24 4.04 -8.30
N VAL A 157 9.18 3.74 -7.53
CA VAL A 157 7.89 3.29 -8.07
C VAL A 157 7.28 4.38 -8.95
N LEU A 158 7.23 5.62 -8.46
CA LEU A 158 6.64 6.75 -9.18
C LEU A 158 7.34 6.97 -10.52
N MET A 159 8.67 6.91 -10.56
CA MET A 159 9.43 7.08 -11.80
C MET A 159 9.21 5.96 -12.83
N GLY A 160 8.60 4.85 -12.44
CA GLY A 160 8.14 3.79 -13.34
C GLY A 160 6.71 3.96 -13.86
N MET A 161 5.98 4.99 -13.42
CA MET A 161 4.58 5.24 -13.79
C MET A 161 4.43 6.11 -15.04
N PRO A 162 3.23 6.14 -15.65
CA PRO A 162 2.94 7.07 -16.75
C PRO A 162 3.13 8.54 -16.35
N PRO A 163 3.63 9.42 -17.25
CA PRO A 163 3.93 10.81 -16.92
C PRO A 163 2.78 11.61 -16.30
N ALA A 164 1.53 11.30 -16.67
CA ALA A 164 0.35 11.95 -16.10
C ALA A 164 0.18 11.65 -14.60
N MET A 165 0.41 10.40 -14.18
CA MET A 165 0.36 10.00 -12.77
C MET A 165 1.52 10.62 -11.97
N ILE A 166 2.70 10.69 -12.58
CA ILE A 166 3.86 11.33 -11.94
C ILE A 166 3.56 12.81 -11.63
N ARG A 167 3.01 13.54 -12.61
CA ARG A 167 2.60 14.93 -12.41
C ARG A 167 1.53 15.07 -11.34
N GLN A 168 0.50 14.23 -11.38
CA GLN A 168 -0.56 14.24 -10.36
C GLN A 168 0.00 14.04 -8.95
N GLU A 169 0.93 13.11 -8.76
CA GLU A 169 1.55 12.86 -7.45
C GLU A 169 2.40 14.05 -7.00
N PHE A 170 3.21 14.65 -7.89
CA PHE A 170 4.00 15.83 -7.54
C PHE A 170 3.16 17.07 -7.26
N ASP A 171 2.07 17.28 -8.00
CA ASP A 171 1.12 18.37 -7.77
C ASP A 171 0.46 18.21 -6.39
N LEU A 172 0.01 16.98 -6.08
CA LEU A 172 -0.56 16.65 -4.78
C LEU A 172 0.45 16.85 -3.64
N MET A 173 1.69 16.36 -3.78
CA MET A 173 2.73 16.58 -2.78
C MET A 173 3.04 18.07 -2.62
N GLY A 174 3.10 18.85 -3.71
CA GLY A 174 3.30 20.29 -3.66
C GLY A 174 2.19 21.00 -2.88
N GLU A 175 0.93 20.66 -3.16
CA GLU A 175 -0.23 21.19 -2.43
C GLU A 175 -0.14 20.87 -0.93
N LEU A 176 0.19 19.63 -0.57
CA LEU A 176 0.33 19.20 0.82
C LEU A 176 1.48 19.94 1.52
N MET A 177 2.64 20.04 0.89
CA MET A 177 3.81 20.71 1.45
C MET A 177 3.52 22.19 1.75
N MET A 178 2.83 22.87 0.83
CA MET A 178 2.44 24.28 1.02
C MET A 178 1.37 24.45 2.10
N GLY A 179 0.45 23.49 2.23
CA GLY A 179 -0.59 23.49 3.26
C GLY A 179 -0.10 23.13 4.68
N MET A 180 1.07 22.49 4.82
CA MET A 180 1.59 22.08 6.13
C MET A 180 2.18 23.24 6.93
N PRO A 181 2.07 23.24 8.27
CA PRO A 181 2.80 24.17 9.14
C PRO A 181 4.32 24.05 8.97
N ALA A 182 5.05 25.16 9.14
CA ALA A 182 6.50 25.20 8.94
C ALA A 182 7.27 24.15 9.77
N HIS A 183 6.87 23.92 11.02
CA HIS A 183 7.51 22.95 11.91
C HIS A 183 7.35 21.48 11.45
N MET A 184 6.35 21.17 10.61
CA MET A 184 6.20 19.85 9.97
C MET A 184 6.82 19.82 8.57
N ARG A 185 6.72 20.95 7.84
CA ARG A 185 7.22 21.08 6.47
C ARG A 185 8.74 20.94 6.40
N MET A 186 9.49 21.56 7.31
CA MET A 186 10.96 21.51 7.29
C MET A 186 11.50 20.08 7.46
N PRO A 187 11.04 19.28 8.44
CA PRO A 187 11.40 17.85 8.52
C PRO A 187 11.12 17.03 7.26
N ALA A 188 10.06 17.34 6.52
CA ALA A 188 9.70 16.67 5.28
C ALA A 188 10.60 17.10 4.11
N VAL A 189 10.94 18.39 4.02
CA VAL A 189 11.92 18.90 3.05
C VAL A 189 13.28 18.25 3.24
N GLU A 190 13.78 18.18 4.48
CA GLU A 190 15.07 17.57 4.78
C GLU A 190 15.08 16.07 4.47
N LEU A 191 13.97 15.37 4.72
CA LEU A 191 13.85 13.97 4.30
C LEU A 191 13.97 13.85 2.78
N MET A 192 13.24 14.68 2.03
CA MET A 192 13.29 14.69 0.56
C MET A 192 14.69 14.99 0.04
N LYS A 193 15.36 16.01 0.58
CA LYS A 193 16.76 16.35 0.26
C LYS A 193 17.70 15.17 0.52
N SER A 194 17.54 14.47 1.64
CA SER A 194 18.38 13.32 1.99
C SER A 194 18.21 12.14 1.02
N VAL A 195 16.99 11.91 0.52
CA VAL A 195 16.70 10.88 -0.48
C VAL A 195 17.27 11.31 -1.82
N MET A 196 17.08 12.57 -2.20
CA MET A 196 17.61 13.17 -3.40
C MET A 196 19.14 13.07 -3.48
N ALA A 197 19.86 13.40 -2.39
CA ALA A 197 21.31 13.31 -2.33
C ALA A 197 21.85 11.89 -2.59
N GLY A 198 21.05 10.85 -2.32
CA GLY A 198 21.41 9.46 -2.57
C GLY A 198 21.10 8.96 -3.99
N MET A 199 20.46 9.77 -4.85
CA MET A 199 20.09 9.35 -6.21
C MET A 199 21.24 9.55 -7.22
N PRO A 200 21.33 8.71 -8.27
CA PRO A 200 22.19 8.99 -9.42
C PRO A 200 21.82 10.34 -10.07
N LYS A 201 22.82 11.11 -10.50
CA LYS A 201 22.61 12.43 -11.12
C LYS A 201 21.60 12.41 -12.28
N SER A 202 21.61 11.37 -13.11
CA SER A 202 20.65 11.24 -14.22
C SER A 202 19.21 11.04 -13.75
N ALA A 203 19.00 10.31 -12.65
CA ALA A 203 17.68 10.17 -12.03
C ALA A 203 17.24 11.48 -11.38
N MET A 204 18.16 12.19 -10.72
CA MET A 204 17.92 13.51 -10.14
C MET A 204 17.40 14.50 -11.19
N THR A 205 18.08 14.60 -12.33
CA THR A 205 17.69 15.51 -13.41
C THR A 205 16.27 15.22 -13.91
N ARG A 206 15.90 13.94 -14.05
CA ARG A 206 14.54 13.55 -14.45
C ARG A 206 13.50 13.94 -13.40
N VAL A 207 13.78 13.69 -12.12
CA VAL A 207 12.89 14.08 -11.02
C VAL A 207 12.71 15.60 -11.02
N MET A 208 13.79 16.38 -11.08
CA MET A 208 13.73 17.84 -11.06
C MET A 208 12.95 18.43 -12.23
N ALA A 209 12.99 17.81 -13.41
CA ALA A 209 12.19 18.24 -14.57
C ALA A 209 10.68 18.04 -14.39
N LEU A 210 10.26 17.17 -13.46
CA LEU A 210 8.85 16.86 -13.19
C LEU A 210 8.32 17.55 -11.93
N VAL A 211 9.22 17.96 -11.04
CA VAL A 211 8.87 18.70 -9.82
C VAL A 211 8.35 20.11 -10.20
N PRO A 212 7.19 20.55 -9.68
CA PRO A 212 6.69 21.90 -9.91
C PRO A 212 7.68 22.99 -9.46
N PRO A 213 7.81 24.11 -10.20
CA PRO A 213 8.75 25.18 -9.86
C PRO A 213 8.59 25.75 -8.44
N ALA A 214 7.38 25.70 -7.89
CA ALA A 214 7.11 26.13 -6.52
C ALA A 214 7.89 25.29 -5.48
N MET A 215 8.09 23.99 -5.73
CA MET A 215 8.84 23.11 -4.83
C MET A 215 10.36 23.26 -4.99
N TRP A 216 10.85 23.75 -6.13
CA TRP A 216 12.29 23.93 -6.38
C TRP A 216 12.95 24.84 -5.33
N LYS A 217 12.27 25.94 -4.99
CA LYS A 217 12.75 26.90 -3.99
C LYS A 217 12.86 26.32 -2.57
N MET A 218 12.16 25.22 -2.30
CA MET A 218 12.22 24.54 -1.01
C MET A 218 13.31 23.47 -0.96
N LEU A 219 13.63 22.87 -2.12
CA LEU A 219 14.57 21.76 -2.24
C LEU A 219 16.01 22.19 -2.50
N MET A 220 16.23 23.41 -3.00
CA MET A 220 17.54 24.07 -3.11
C MET A 220 17.86 24.90 -1.87
#